data_AF-A0A8I0WQK8-F1
#
_entry.id   AF-A0A8I0WQK8-F1
#
_cell.length_a   1.000
_cell.length_b   1.000
_cell.length_c   1.000
_cell.angle_alpha   90.00
_cell.angle_beta   90.00
_cell.angle_gamma   90.00
#
_symmetry.space_group_name_H-M   'P 1'
#
loop_
_entity.id
_entity.type
_entity.pdbx_description
1 polymer ?
#
loop_
_entity_poly.entity_id
_entity_poly.type
_entity_poly.pdbx_seq_one_letter_code
_entity_poly.pdbx_strand_id
1 'polypeptide(L)'
;MNIDDLVTLPDLSKLTEGELGNLRGNLDLAIDSLVTGMNIFGEFMFWADANENYPDGKDHLGDVGLFVSQLSSFISILNDRLGGIEYEISNRKIKGTRK
;
A
#
# COMPACT_ATOMS: atom_id res chain seq x y z
N MET A 1 10.52 -4.28 7.96
CA MET A 1 9.80 -5.35 7.26
C MET A 1 9.99 -5.10 5.77
N ASN A 2 10.35 -6.11 4.98
CA ASN A 2 10.57 -5.93 3.54
C ASN A 2 9.20 -5.83 2.84
N ILE A 3 9.11 -5.08 1.73
CA ILE A 3 7.90 -5.00 0.91
C ILE A 3 7.49 -6.40 0.42
N ASP A 4 8.45 -7.28 0.16
CA ASP A 4 8.19 -8.67 -0.24
C ASP A 4 7.37 -9.43 0.81
N ASP A 5 7.63 -9.18 2.11
CA ASP A 5 6.91 -9.82 3.21
C ASP A 5 5.45 -9.34 3.27
N LEU A 6 5.21 -8.07 2.93
CA LEU A 6 3.86 -7.47 2.85
C LEU A 6 3.09 -8.00 1.64
N VAL A 7 3.80 -8.24 0.53
CA VAL A 7 3.23 -8.69 -0.75
C VAL A 7 3.00 -10.19 -0.80
N THR A 8 3.75 -11.00 -0.05
CA THR A 8 3.53 -12.45 -0.03
C THR A 8 2.57 -12.87 1.09
N LEU A 9 2.50 -12.09 2.18
CA LEU A 9 1.84 -12.40 3.46
C LEU A 9 2.25 -13.77 4.02
N PRO A 10 2.71 -13.84 5.27
CA PRO A 10 2.83 -15.12 5.97
C PRO A 10 1.45 -15.76 6.17
N ASP A 11 1.45 -17.07 6.43
CA ASP A 11 0.25 -17.77 6.91
C ASP A 11 -0.25 -17.15 8.22
N LEU A 12 -1.32 -16.34 8.11
CA LEU A 12 -1.86 -15.52 9.19
C LEU A 12 -2.29 -16.36 10.41
N SER A 13 -2.66 -17.62 10.19
CA SER A 13 -3.08 -18.53 11.27
C SER A 13 -1.93 -18.90 12.22
N LYS A 14 -0.67 -18.78 11.76
CA LYS A 14 0.53 -19.13 12.53
C LYS A 14 1.13 -17.96 13.28
N LEU A 15 0.71 -16.74 12.98
CA LEU A 15 1.21 -15.52 13.63
C LEU A 15 0.57 -15.35 15.01
N THR A 16 1.31 -14.81 15.97
CA THR A 16 0.77 -14.37 17.27
C THR A 16 -0.07 -13.09 17.11
N GLU A 17 -0.86 -12.72 18.13
CA GLU A 17 -1.63 -11.46 18.10
C GLU A 17 -0.73 -10.22 17.96
N GLY A 18 0.42 -10.22 18.63
CA GLY A 18 1.40 -9.13 18.52
C GLY A 18 2.00 -9.03 17.11
N GLU A 19 2.31 -10.17 16.49
CA GLU A 19 2.81 -10.20 15.10
C GLU A 19 1.75 -9.76 14.09
N LEU A 20 0.48 -10.17 14.27
CA LEU A 20 -0.63 -9.69 13.45
C LEU A 20 -0.85 -8.18 13.60
N GLY A 21 -0.77 -7.67 14.83
CA GLY A 21 -0.87 -6.23 15.10
C GLY A 21 0.25 -5.43 14.44
N ASN A 22 1.49 -5.91 14.53
CA ASN A 22 2.64 -5.31 13.87
C ASN A 22 2.51 -5.35 12.34
N LEU A 23 2.06 -6.48 11.79
CA LEU A 23 1.86 -6.65 10.35
C LEU A 23 0.77 -5.71 9.84
N ARG A 24 -0.35 -5.59 10.57
CA ARG A 24 -1.42 -4.62 10.29
C ARG A 24 -0.88 -3.19 10.25
N GLY A 25 -0.16 -2.77 11.30
CA GLY A 25 0.38 -1.41 11.40
C GLY A 25 1.40 -1.10 10.30
N ASN A 26 2.24 -2.06 9.93
CA ASN A 26 3.20 -1.89 8.84
C ASN A 26 2.53 -1.78 7.47
N LEU A 27 1.47 -2.57 7.21
CA LEU A 27 0.69 -2.48 5.97
C LEU A 27 -0.05 -1.15 5.86
N ASP A 28 -0.68 -0.71 6.94
CA ASP A 28 -1.39 0.58 7.01
C ASP A 28 -0.44 1.75 6.71
N LEU A 29 0.71 1.79 7.38
CA LEU A 29 1.75 2.80 7.14
C LEU A 29 2.33 2.74 5.72
N ALA A 30 2.52 1.54 5.17
CA ALA A 30 3.01 1.39 3.79
C ALA A 30 2.01 1.90 2.76
N ILE A 31 0.72 1.58 2.92
CA ILE A 31 -0.36 2.07 2.06
C ILE A 31 -0.42 3.60 2.12
N ASP A 32 -0.45 4.19 3.32
CA ASP A 32 -0.53 5.63 3.51
C ASP A 32 0.67 6.37 2.89
N SER A 33 1.87 5.83 3.09
CA SER A 33 3.11 6.38 2.52
C SER A 33 3.11 6.30 0.98
N LEU A 34 2.61 5.20 0.40
CA LEU A 34 2.54 5.03 -1.05
C LEU A 34 1.49 5.97 -1.68
N VAL A 35 0.32 6.10 -1.07
CA VAL A 35 -0.73 7.03 -1.54
C VAL A 35 -0.22 8.48 -1.46
N THR A 36 0.42 8.86 -0.36
CA THR A 36 0.99 10.19 -0.17
C THR A 36 2.08 10.48 -1.20
N GLY A 37 3.00 9.53 -1.40
CA GLY A 37 4.07 9.67 -2.38
C GLY A 37 3.54 9.78 -3.81
N MET A 38 2.51 9.00 -4.17
CA MET A 38 1.87 9.06 -5.48
C MET A 38 1.23 10.44 -5.75
N ASN A 39 0.56 11.02 -4.76
CA ASN A 39 -0.02 12.37 -4.88
C ASN A 39 1.06 13.45 -5.05
N ILE A 40 2.08 13.45 -4.18
CA ILE A 40 3.18 14.42 -4.26
C ILE A 40 3.91 14.33 -5.60
N PHE A 41 4.15 13.11 -6.08
CA PHE A 41 4.80 12.89 -7.37
C PHE A 41 3.95 13.41 -8.53
N GLY A 42 2.64 13.17 -8.52
CA GLY A 42 1.71 13.71 -9.51
C GLY A 42 1.72 15.25 -9.53
N GLU A 43 1.67 15.89 -8.36
CA GLU A 43 1.77 17.34 -8.23
C GLU A 43 3.09 17.90 -8.77
N PHE A 44 4.21 17.26 -8.43
CA PHE A 44 5.53 17.65 -8.91
C PHE A 44 5.63 17.58 -10.43
N MET A 45 5.15 16.48 -11.04
CA MET A 45 5.18 16.32 -12.49
C MET A 45 4.31 17.36 -13.21
N PHE A 46 3.13 17.66 -12.66
CA PHE A 46 2.28 18.73 -13.20
C PHE A 46 2.95 20.11 -13.11
N TRP A 47 3.60 20.40 -11.99
CA TRP A 47 4.37 21.64 -11.82
C TRP A 47 5.55 21.72 -12.81
N ALA A 48 6.28 20.62 -13.00
CA ALA A 48 7.44 20.58 -13.89
C ALA A 48 7.06 20.81 -15.37
N ASP A 49 5.95 20.20 -15.82
CA ASP A 49 5.39 20.41 -17.15
C ASP A 49 4.89 21.87 -17.34
N ALA A 50 4.13 22.38 -16.37
CA ALA A 50 3.54 23.72 -16.43
C ALA A 50 4.56 24.87 -16.43
N ASN A 51 5.76 24.66 -15.88
CA ASN A 51 6.82 25.66 -15.84
C ASN A 51 7.82 25.54 -16.99
N GLU A 52 7.55 24.70 -18.00
CA GLU A 52 8.46 24.40 -19.13
C GLU A 52 9.87 23.96 -18.72
N ASN A 53 10.06 23.62 -17.43
CA ASN A 53 11.33 23.14 -16.88
C ASN A 53 11.65 21.71 -17.31
N TYR A 54 10.76 21.11 -18.09
CA TYR A 54 10.87 19.74 -18.57
C TYR A 54 10.45 19.66 -20.04
N PRO A 55 11.39 19.88 -20.98
CA PRO A 55 11.12 19.95 -22.42
C PRO A 55 10.46 18.69 -23.00
N ASP A 56 10.75 17.52 -22.41
CA ASP A 56 10.19 16.21 -22.78
C ASP A 56 8.95 15.84 -21.95
N GLY A 57 8.37 16.81 -21.21
CA GLY A 57 7.30 16.57 -20.24
C GLY A 57 6.06 15.91 -20.81
N LYS A 58 5.65 16.27 -22.03
CA LYS A 58 4.51 15.66 -22.72
C LYS A 58 4.70 14.18 -23.02
N ASP A 59 5.91 13.75 -23.37
CA ASP A 59 6.21 12.36 -23.69
C ASP A 59 6.26 11.50 -22.42
N HIS A 60 6.74 12.08 -21.31
CA HIS A 60 6.84 11.40 -20.02
C HIS A 60 5.57 11.44 -19.16
N LEU A 61 4.62 12.34 -19.43
CA LEU A 61 3.31 12.35 -18.75
C LEU A 61 2.54 11.04 -18.94
N GLY A 62 2.68 10.40 -20.13
CA GLY A 62 2.12 9.08 -20.40
C GLY A 62 2.73 8.00 -19.50
N ASP A 63 4.06 7.97 -19.39
CA ASP A 63 4.80 7.03 -18.54
C ASP A 63 4.48 7.23 -17.05
N VAL A 64 4.36 8.49 -16.61
CA VAL A 64 3.93 8.85 -15.26
C VAL A 64 2.51 8.37 -14.98
N GLY A 65 1.59 8.55 -15.93
CA GLY A 65 0.23 8.04 -15.81
C GLY A 65 0.19 6.51 -15.66
N LEU A 66 0.99 5.79 -16.46
CA LEU A 66 1.14 4.34 -16.34
C LEU A 66 1.73 3.93 -14.98
N PHE A 67 2.76 4.64 -14.50
CA PHE A 67 3.36 4.41 -13.19
C PHE A 67 2.34 4.58 -12.05
N VAL A 68 1.58 5.68 -12.05
CA VAL A 68 0.51 5.95 -11.07
C VAL A 68 -0.57 4.86 -11.11
N SER A 69 -0.93 4.38 -12.30
CA SER A 69 -1.91 3.29 -12.47
C SER A 69 -1.40 1.95 -11.89
N GLN A 70 -0.13 1.62 -12.14
CA GLN A 70 0.50 0.42 -11.59
C GLN A 70 0.65 0.50 -10.07
N LEU A 71 1.07 1.64 -9.53
CA LEU A 71 1.14 1.87 -8.09
C LEU A 71 -0.23 1.78 -7.42
N SER A 72 -1.27 2.34 -8.03
CA SER A 72 -2.64 2.22 -7.53
C SER A 72 -3.09 0.76 -7.45
N SER A 73 -2.78 -0.04 -8.46
CA SER A 73 -3.06 -1.49 -8.48
C SER A 73 -2.31 -2.20 -7.35
N PHE A 74 -1.05 -1.83 -7.12
CA PHE A 74 -0.24 -2.37 -6.04
C PHE A 74 -0.80 -2.02 -4.66
N ILE A 75 -1.20 -0.76 -4.45
CA ILE A 75 -1.85 -0.31 -3.21
C ILE A 75 -3.14 -1.10 -2.96
N SER A 76 -3.94 -1.39 -4.00
CA SER A 76 -5.15 -2.22 -3.87
C SER A 76 -4.83 -3.62 -3.36
N ILE A 77 -3.78 -4.27 -3.86
CA ILE A 77 -3.35 -5.60 -3.40
C ILE A 77 -2.95 -5.54 -1.91
N LEU A 78 -2.22 -4.49 -1.51
CA LEU A 78 -1.85 -4.31 -0.11
C LEU A 78 -3.07 -4.08 0.79
N ASN A 79 -4.08 -3.34 0.31
CA ASN A 79 -5.31 -3.09 1.03
C ASN A 79 -6.16 -4.37 1.21
N ASP A 80 -6.26 -5.21 0.18
CA ASP A 80 -6.92 -6.52 0.29
C ASP A 80 -6.24 -7.41 1.34
N ARG A 81 -4.91 -7.36 1.38
CA ARG A 81 -4.08 -8.07 2.37
C ARG A 81 -4.29 -7.55 3.79
N LEU A 82 -4.40 -6.24 3.96
CA LEU A 82 -4.79 -5.62 5.22
C LEU A 82 -6.15 -6.15 5.69
N GLY A 83 -7.14 -6.22 4.79
CA GLY A 83 -8.46 -6.80 5.09
C GLY A 83 -8.40 -8.27 5.56
N GLY A 84 -7.51 -9.07 4.98
CA GLY A 84 -7.26 -10.46 5.43
C GLY A 84 -6.72 -10.54 6.87
N ILE A 85 -5.84 -9.61 7.26
CA ILE A 85 -5.33 -9.53 8.64
C ILE A 85 -6.43 -9.10 9.60
N GLU A 86 -7.21 -8.09 9.23
CA GLU A 86 -8.33 -7.61 10.06
C GLU A 86 -9.39 -8.69 10.28
N TYR A 87 -9.65 -9.49 9.25
CA TYR A 87 -10.49 -10.67 9.35
C TYR A 87 -9.94 -11.69 10.36
N GLU A 88 -8.67 -12.06 10.28
CA GLU A 88 -8.08 -13.05 11.19
C GLU A 88 -8.05 -12.56 12.65
N ILE A 89 -7.70 -11.29 12.87
CA ILE A 89 -7.79 -10.66 14.20
C ILE A 89 -9.22 -10.75 14.75
N SER A 90 -10.23 -10.45 13.92
CA SER A 90 -11.64 -10.50 14.32
C SER A 90 -12.11 -11.92 14.60
N ASN A 91 -11.70 -12.89 13.78
CA ASN A 91 -11.98 -14.31 13.94
C ASN A 91 -11.47 -14.86 15.28
N ARG A 92 -10.25 -14.47 15.68
CA ARG A 92 -9.66 -14.84 16.97
C ARG A 92 -10.41 -14.25 18.15
N LYS A 93 -10.82 -12.98 18.06
CA LYS A 93 -11.65 -12.33 19.11
C LYS A 93 -12.97 -13.08 19.33
N ILE A 94 -13.64 -13.51 18.25
CA ILE A 94 -14.90 -14.28 18.32
C ILE A 94 -14.65 -15.68 18.92
N LYS A 95 -13.57 -16.36 18.54
CA LYS A 95 -13.23 -17.69 19.08
C LYS A 95 -12.82 -17.62 20.56
N GLY A 96 -12.10 -16.58 20.97
CA GLY A 96 -11.66 -16.37 22.35
C GLY A 96 -12.78 -15.97 23.32
N THR A 97 -13.86 -15.37 22.83
CA THR A 97 -15.05 -15.01 23.63
C THR A 97 -16.04 -16.16 23.82
N ARG A 98 -15.84 -17.31 23.17
CA ARG A 98 -16.57 -18.55 23.48
C ARG A 98 -15.93 -19.28 24.66
N LYS A 99 -16.07 -18.74 25.87
CA LYS A 99 -15.86 -19.45 27.14
C LYS A 99 -16.90 -19.02 28.17
#